data_AF-A0A251UKN5-F1
#
_entry.id   AF-A0A251UKN5-F1
#
_cell.length_a   1.000
_cell.length_b   1.000
_cell.length_c   1.000
_cell.angle_alpha   90.00
_cell.angle_beta   90.00
_cell.angle_gamma   90.00
#
_symmetry.space_group_name_H-M   'P 1'
#
loop_
_entity.id
_entity.type
_entity.pdbx_description
1 polymer ?
#
loop_
_entity_poly.entity_id
_entity_poly.type
_entity_poly.pdbx_seq_one_letter_code
_entity_poly.pdbx_strand_id
1 'polypeptide(L)'
;MLTNLFLLLHSCKDFLESTTNDYISQRISIEKFPITNWFTRNKRVLAFLSQCFNKGNPESLFRKGMIDYFTSVNVESGLLYLKRAVAKGHLEATYVYGMILLSSGDQQGLKLLNSMNCSRSRRWNVRGCRDKIDSIFKQIWINNPVTLAKVNTKCRERNHAIRFERRGWSLDDHEEIASCDVCLWYRELVYFCKSMNVIV
;
A
#
# COMPACT_ATOMS: atom_id res chain seq x y z
N MET A 1 6.30 -14.07 -18.53
CA MET A 1 5.99 -13.10 -19.60
C MET A 1 5.97 -11.63 -19.11
N LEU A 2 6.99 -11.14 -18.39
CA LEU A 2 7.00 -9.74 -17.89
C LEU A 2 8.34 -9.01 -18.04
N THR A 3 9.36 -9.70 -18.53
CA THR A 3 10.52 -9.11 -19.22
C THR A 3 10.07 -8.23 -20.39
N ASN A 4 8.90 -8.50 -20.99
CA ASN A 4 8.44 -7.81 -22.18
C ASN A 4 8.09 -6.33 -21.97
N LEU A 5 7.48 -5.85 -20.87
CA LEU A 5 7.02 -4.44 -20.84
C LEU A 5 8.18 -3.43 -20.78
N PHE A 6 9.17 -3.70 -19.93
CA PHE A 6 10.37 -2.87 -19.82
C PHE A 6 11.22 -2.97 -21.10
N LEU A 7 11.35 -4.17 -21.67
CA LEU A 7 12.02 -4.37 -22.96
C LEU A 7 11.26 -3.68 -24.11
N LEU A 8 9.92 -3.74 -24.14
CA LEU A 8 9.08 -3.12 -25.16
C LEU A 8 9.15 -1.59 -25.12
N LEU A 9 9.17 -0.98 -23.93
CA LEU A 9 9.45 0.46 -23.78
C LEU A 9 10.85 0.83 -24.28
N HIS A 10 11.79 -0.11 -24.23
CA HIS A 10 13.15 0.07 -24.70
C HIS A 10 13.26 -0.12 -26.23
N SER A 11 12.56 -1.10 -26.79
CA SER A 11 12.78 -1.61 -28.16
C SER A 11 11.69 -1.26 -29.18
N CYS A 12 10.49 -0.85 -28.77
CA CYS A 12 9.35 -0.66 -29.67
C CYS A 12 8.80 0.77 -29.62
N LYS A 13 9.01 1.53 -30.71
CA LYS A 13 8.51 2.89 -30.87
C LYS A 13 6.97 2.93 -30.92
N ASP A 14 6.34 1.99 -31.63
CA ASP A 14 4.88 1.93 -31.78
C ASP A 14 4.19 1.62 -30.45
N PHE A 15 4.82 0.81 -29.60
CA PHE A 15 4.33 0.58 -28.25
C PHE A 15 4.38 1.87 -27.42
N LEU A 16 5.46 2.64 -27.51
CA LEU A 16 5.57 3.95 -26.86
C LEU A 16 4.50 4.92 -27.37
N GLU A 17 4.24 4.96 -28.68
CA GLU A 17 3.16 5.75 -29.26
C GLU A 17 1.79 5.28 -28.76
N SER A 18 1.54 3.98 -28.62
CA SER A 18 0.30 3.47 -28.02
C SER A 18 0.13 3.89 -26.56
N THR A 19 1.24 4.04 -25.80
CA THR A 19 1.17 4.53 -24.42
C THR A 19 0.78 6.00 -24.30
N THR A 20 0.78 6.75 -25.42
CA THR A 20 0.21 8.11 -25.45
C THR A 20 -1.30 8.14 -25.24
N ASN A 21 -1.98 7.00 -25.42
CA ASN A 21 -3.41 6.86 -25.17
C ASN A 21 -3.72 6.88 -23.67
N ASP A 22 -4.50 7.88 -23.26
CA ASP A 22 -4.95 8.12 -21.89
C ASP A 22 -5.54 6.89 -21.18
N TYR A 23 -6.32 6.10 -21.90
CA TYR A 23 -6.94 4.88 -21.37
C TYR A 23 -5.90 3.80 -21.04
N ILE A 24 -4.88 3.67 -21.90
CA ILE A 24 -3.78 2.72 -21.70
C ILE A 24 -2.94 3.16 -20.51
N SER A 25 -2.51 4.43 -20.46
CA SER A 25 -1.66 4.92 -19.35
C SER A 25 -2.36 4.79 -18.00
N GLN A 26 -3.68 4.94 -17.95
CA GLN A 26 -4.45 4.82 -16.71
C GLN A 26 -4.57 3.37 -16.20
N ARG A 27 -4.53 2.35 -17.08
CA ARG A 27 -4.81 0.94 -16.73
C ARG A 27 -3.60 0.01 -16.80
N ILE A 28 -2.53 0.42 -17.47
CA ILE A 28 -1.33 -0.40 -17.62
C ILE A 28 -0.71 -0.71 -16.24
N SER A 29 -0.37 -1.98 -16.01
CA SER A 29 0.29 -2.40 -14.78
C SER A 29 1.76 -2.00 -14.83
N ILE A 30 2.17 -1.16 -13.88
CA ILE A 30 3.57 -0.75 -13.68
C ILE A 30 4.19 -1.34 -12.41
N GLU A 31 3.51 -2.32 -11.79
CA GLU A 31 3.90 -2.92 -10.51
C GLU A 31 5.34 -3.46 -10.51
N LYS A 32 5.80 -3.96 -11.66
CA LYS A 32 7.13 -4.55 -11.80
C LYS A 32 8.27 -3.57 -12.02
N PHE A 33 7.96 -2.30 -12.24
CA PHE A 33 9.00 -1.27 -12.23
C PHE A 33 9.40 -1.08 -10.76
N PRO A 34 10.70 -1.04 -10.43
CA PRO A 34 11.13 -0.60 -9.11
C PRO A 34 10.50 0.74 -8.73
N ILE A 35 10.15 0.94 -7.46
CA ILE A 35 9.58 2.21 -7.00
C ILE A 35 10.59 3.37 -7.19
N THR A 36 11.88 3.05 -7.21
CA THR A 36 12.98 3.98 -7.47
C THR A 36 13.13 4.38 -8.95
N ASN A 37 12.35 3.81 -9.87
CA ASN A 37 12.49 4.12 -11.31
C ASN A 37 12.14 5.56 -11.68
N TRP A 38 11.52 6.34 -10.79
CA TRP A 38 11.39 7.80 -10.96
C TRP A 38 12.76 8.53 -11.01
N PHE A 39 13.83 7.86 -10.61
CA PHE A 39 15.21 8.38 -10.63
C PHE A 39 16.06 7.78 -11.75
N THR A 40 15.46 7.01 -12.69
CA THR A 40 16.22 6.43 -13.81
C THR A 40 16.74 7.49 -14.77
N ARG A 41 17.92 7.28 -15.37
CA ARG A 41 18.43 8.17 -16.44
C ARG A 41 17.72 7.97 -17.78
N ASN A 42 16.89 6.93 -17.90
CA ASN A 42 16.15 6.63 -19.12
C ASN A 42 14.94 7.57 -19.29
N LYS A 43 15.10 8.59 -20.13
CA LYS A 43 14.07 9.60 -20.42
C LYS A 43 12.74 9.00 -20.92
N ARG A 44 12.77 7.89 -21.66
CA ARG A 44 11.54 7.24 -22.16
C ARG A 44 10.74 6.61 -21.02
N VAL A 45 11.43 5.89 -20.14
CA VAL A 45 10.80 5.29 -18.94
C VAL A 45 10.26 6.37 -18.02
N LEU A 46 11.02 7.45 -17.79
CA LEU A 46 10.54 8.59 -17.02
C LEU A 46 9.30 9.25 -17.61
N ALA A 47 9.30 9.51 -18.93
CA ALA A 47 8.15 10.11 -19.62
C ALA A 47 6.91 9.21 -19.51
N PHE A 48 7.06 7.91 -19.72
CA PHE A 48 5.98 6.93 -19.59
C PHE A 48 5.40 6.88 -18.16
N LEU A 49 6.27 6.81 -17.14
CA LEU A 49 5.83 6.82 -15.74
C LEU A 49 5.11 8.13 -15.40
N SER A 50 5.66 9.26 -15.85
CA SER A 50 5.06 10.59 -15.66
C SER A 50 3.68 10.68 -16.31
N GLN A 51 3.51 10.10 -17.50
CA GLN A 51 2.22 10.03 -18.16
C GLN A 51 1.23 9.17 -17.37
N CYS A 52 1.63 7.98 -16.91
CA CYS A 52 0.79 7.13 -16.07
C CYS A 52 0.30 7.90 -14.83
N PHE A 53 1.20 8.64 -14.17
CA PHE A 53 0.85 9.48 -13.03
C PHE A 53 -0.14 10.60 -13.41
N ASN A 54 0.14 11.35 -14.48
CA ASN A 54 -0.71 12.45 -14.94
C ASN A 54 -2.13 11.98 -15.31
N LYS A 55 -2.27 10.77 -15.85
CA LYS A 55 -3.57 10.15 -16.17
C LYS A 55 -4.23 9.44 -14.99
N GLY A 56 -3.61 9.52 -13.81
CA GLY A 56 -4.14 8.97 -12.57
C GLY A 56 -4.16 7.45 -12.58
N ASN A 57 -3.09 6.82 -13.10
CA ASN A 57 -2.85 5.40 -12.90
C ASN A 57 -2.81 5.09 -11.39
N PRO A 58 -3.62 4.14 -10.89
CA PRO A 58 -3.73 3.88 -9.46
C PRO A 58 -2.38 3.52 -8.80
N GLU A 59 -1.56 2.69 -9.46
CA GLU A 59 -0.26 2.25 -8.94
C GLU A 59 0.76 3.40 -8.95
N SER A 60 0.74 4.27 -9.97
CA SER A 60 1.56 5.50 -9.97
C SER A 60 1.19 6.42 -8.81
N LEU A 61 -0.11 6.63 -8.57
CA LEU A 61 -0.59 7.47 -7.47
C LEU A 61 -0.19 6.87 -6.11
N PHE A 62 -0.38 5.56 -5.94
CA PHE A 62 0.04 4.83 -4.74
C PHE A 62 1.53 5.02 -4.45
N ARG A 63 2.41 4.78 -5.44
CA ARG A 63 3.86 4.95 -5.30
C ARG A 63 4.25 6.37 -4.92
N LYS A 64 3.64 7.37 -5.57
CA LYS A 64 3.88 8.79 -5.23
C LYS A 64 3.47 9.08 -3.79
N GLY A 65 2.31 8.56 -3.38
CA GLY A 65 1.83 8.65 -2.00
C GLY A 65 2.79 8.02 -0.98
N MET A 66 3.34 6.84 -1.29
CA MET A 66 4.34 6.17 -0.46
C MET A 66 5.61 7.00 -0.29
N ILE A 67 6.19 7.48 -1.40
CA ILE A 67 7.43 8.28 -1.37
C ILE A 67 7.21 9.61 -0.63
N ASP A 68 6.13 10.32 -0.95
CA ASP A 68 5.86 11.62 -0.34
C ASP A 68 5.61 11.47 1.17
N TYR A 69 4.85 10.45 1.59
CA TYR A 69 4.54 10.24 3.00
C TYR A 69 5.75 9.73 3.81
N PHE A 70 6.36 8.62 3.38
CA PHE A 70 7.36 7.89 4.17
C PHE A 70 8.78 8.41 3.99
N THR A 71 9.14 8.86 2.78
CA THR A 71 10.53 9.24 2.46
C THR A 71 10.73 10.76 2.49
N SER A 72 9.90 11.51 1.75
CA SER A 72 10.06 12.96 1.61
C SER A 72 9.43 13.77 2.75
N VAL A 73 8.65 13.12 3.63
CA VAL A 73 7.94 13.75 4.76
C VAL A 73 6.98 14.87 4.30
N ASN A 74 6.53 14.81 3.04
CA ASN A 74 5.45 15.65 2.53
C ASN A 74 4.11 14.96 2.84
N VAL A 75 3.74 15.00 4.13
CA VAL A 75 2.63 14.23 4.70
C VAL A 75 1.31 14.50 3.98
N GLU A 76 0.98 15.77 3.73
CA GLU A 76 -0.28 16.15 3.08
C GLU A 76 -0.37 15.60 1.65
N SER A 77 0.70 15.78 0.86
CA SER A 77 0.80 15.22 -0.50
C SER A 77 0.70 13.70 -0.49
N GLY A 78 1.41 13.05 0.44
CA GLY A 78 1.38 11.61 0.63
C GLY A 78 -0.04 11.07 0.87
N LEU A 79 -0.75 11.66 1.84
CA LEU A 79 -2.14 11.30 2.15
C LEU A 79 -3.09 11.58 0.98
N LEU A 80 -2.90 12.71 0.27
CA LEU A 80 -3.70 13.05 -0.90
C LEU A 80 -3.59 11.98 -2.00
N TYR A 81 -2.37 11.58 -2.36
CA TYR A 81 -2.17 10.61 -3.43
C TYR A 81 -2.57 9.19 -3.04
N LEU A 82 -2.34 8.78 -1.79
CA LEU A 82 -2.88 7.54 -1.26
C LEU A 82 -4.40 7.51 -1.35
N LYS A 83 -5.08 8.56 -0.89
CA LYS A 83 -6.55 8.68 -0.97
C LYS A 83 -7.07 8.62 -2.42
N ARG A 84 -6.37 9.26 -3.37
CA ARG A 84 -6.72 9.19 -4.81
C ARG A 84 -6.56 7.77 -5.38
N ALA A 85 -5.54 7.03 -4.95
CA ALA A 85 -5.35 5.63 -5.34
C ALA A 85 -6.45 4.72 -4.75
N VAL A 86 -6.84 4.96 -3.49
CA VAL A 86 -7.97 4.29 -2.83
C VAL A 86 -9.27 4.51 -3.60
N ALA A 87 -9.57 5.75 -4.00
CA ALA A 87 -10.77 6.07 -4.78
C ALA A 87 -10.83 5.35 -6.14
N LYS A 88 -9.70 4.84 -6.62
CA LYS A 88 -9.57 4.04 -7.86
C LYS A 88 -9.48 2.53 -7.60
N GLY A 89 -9.71 2.09 -6.37
CA GLY A 89 -9.76 0.67 -6.00
C GLY A 89 -8.40 0.00 -5.81
N HIS A 90 -7.33 0.76 -5.58
CA HIS A 90 -6.00 0.20 -5.35
C HIS A 90 -5.90 -0.45 -3.96
N LEU A 91 -5.71 -1.77 -3.91
CA LEU A 91 -5.78 -2.55 -2.67
C LEU A 91 -4.71 -2.17 -1.65
N GLU A 92 -3.45 -2.07 -2.07
CA GLU A 92 -2.32 -1.75 -1.20
C GLU A 92 -2.39 -0.30 -0.69
N ALA A 93 -2.91 0.63 -1.50
CA ALA A 93 -3.19 1.98 -1.05
C ALA A 93 -4.28 2.00 0.03
N THR A 94 -5.34 1.19 -0.13
CA THR A 94 -6.40 1.04 0.88
C THR A 94 -5.85 0.50 2.19
N TYR A 95 -4.98 -0.51 2.11
CA TYR A 95 -4.28 -1.06 3.27
C TYR A 95 -3.42 0.01 3.97
N VAL A 96 -2.49 0.64 3.26
CA VAL A 96 -1.56 1.63 3.84
C VAL A 96 -2.29 2.85 4.38
N TYR A 97 -3.19 3.45 3.60
CA TYR A 97 -3.95 4.62 4.01
C TYR A 97 -4.83 4.30 5.21
N GLY A 98 -5.46 3.12 5.22
CA GLY A 98 -6.21 2.61 6.35
C GLY A 98 -5.37 2.47 7.62
N MET A 99 -4.15 1.93 7.52
CA MET A 99 -3.22 1.82 8.66
C MET A 99 -2.81 3.19 9.21
N ILE A 100 -2.51 4.16 8.33
CA ILE A 100 -2.16 5.52 8.75
C ILE A 100 -3.34 6.17 9.50
N LEU A 101 -4.56 6.08 8.97
CA LEU A 101 -5.75 6.61 9.63
C LEU A 101 -6.05 5.88 10.95
N LEU A 102 -5.88 4.56 10.98
CA LEU A 102 -6.08 3.78 12.20
C LEU A 102 -5.07 4.19 13.29
N SER A 103 -3.81 4.41 12.91
CA SER A 103 -2.75 4.86 13.83
C SER A 103 -3.01 6.23 14.44
N SER A 104 -3.73 7.11 13.73
CA SER A 104 -4.08 8.45 14.19
C SER A 104 -5.35 8.47 15.04
N GLY A 105 -6.03 7.33 15.16
CA GLY A 105 -7.30 7.19 15.88
C GLY A 105 -8.53 7.56 15.04
N ASP A 106 -8.38 7.80 13.74
CA ASP A 106 -9.51 8.08 12.84
C ASP A 106 -10.29 6.80 12.55
N GLN A 107 -11.57 6.78 12.95
CA GLN A 107 -12.48 5.65 12.70
C GLN A 107 -12.69 5.35 11.22
N GLN A 108 -12.43 6.30 10.32
CA GLN A 108 -12.43 6.06 8.88
C GLN A 108 -11.39 5.00 8.48
N GLY A 109 -10.26 4.91 9.19
CA GLY A 109 -9.24 3.89 8.95
C GLY A 109 -9.81 2.49 9.10
N LEU A 110 -10.49 2.21 10.22
CA LEU A 110 -11.12 0.92 10.46
C LEU A 110 -12.22 0.60 9.45
N LYS A 111 -13.08 1.58 9.12
CA LYS A 111 -14.14 1.40 8.11
C LYS A 111 -13.56 1.06 6.74
N LEU A 112 -12.49 1.75 6.36
CA LEU A 112 -11.81 1.56 5.09
C LEU A 112 -11.17 0.16 5.03
N LEU A 113 -10.46 -0.25 6.07
CA LEU A 113 -9.85 -1.56 6.15
C LEU A 113 -10.92 -2.68 6.12
N ASN A 114 -12.02 -2.55 6.86
CA ASN A 114 -13.14 -3.49 6.81
C ASN A 114 -13.78 -3.61 5.41
N SER A 115 -13.77 -2.54 4.61
CA SER A 115 -14.26 -2.62 3.23
C SER A 115 -13.44 -3.57 2.35
N MET A 116 -12.19 -3.85 2.72
CA MET A 116 -11.33 -4.84 2.07
C MET A 116 -11.80 -6.27 2.36
N ASN A 117 -12.34 -6.54 3.56
CA ASN A 117 -12.87 -7.85 3.97
C ASN A 117 -14.21 -8.18 3.27
N CYS A 118 -15.00 -7.18 2.91
CA CYS A 118 -16.37 -7.35 2.41
C CYS A 118 -16.51 -7.61 0.90
N SER A 119 -15.42 -7.65 0.14
CA SER A 119 -15.45 -8.05 -1.28
C SER A 119 -15.54 -9.57 -1.43
N ARG A 120 -16.71 -10.14 -1.11
CA ARG A 120 -17.06 -11.58 -1.03
C ARG A 120 -16.84 -12.42 -2.31
N SER A 121 -16.18 -11.88 -3.35
CA SER A 121 -15.93 -12.58 -4.61
C SER A 121 -14.46 -12.90 -4.89
N ARG A 122 -13.49 -12.44 -4.07
CA ARG A 122 -12.08 -12.78 -4.29
C ARG A 122 -11.41 -13.10 -2.98
N ARG A 123 -10.57 -14.14 -3.00
CA ARG A 123 -9.65 -14.59 -1.95
C ARG A 123 -8.66 -13.47 -1.60
N TRP A 124 -9.13 -12.35 -1.05
CA TRP A 124 -8.25 -11.31 -0.57
C TRP A 124 -7.52 -11.86 0.66
N ASN A 125 -6.20 -11.72 0.63
CA ASN A 125 -5.31 -12.20 1.66
C ASN A 125 -4.51 -10.99 2.13
N VAL A 126 -4.75 -10.56 3.37
CA VAL A 126 -3.93 -9.56 4.10
C VAL A 126 -2.44 -9.80 3.84
N ARG A 127 -2.02 -11.06 3.86
CA ARG A 127 -0.62 -11.46 3.65
C ARG A 127 -0.08 -10.97 2.31
N GLY A 128 -0.85 -11.05 1.23
CA GLY A 128 -0.38 -10.59 -0.09
C GLY A 128 -0.13 -9.08 -0.14
N CYS A 129 -1.02 -8.29 0.48
CA CYS A 129 -0.80 -6.84 0.62
C CYS A 129 0.43 -6.56 1.49
N ARG A 130 0.51 -7.23 2.64
CA ARG A 130 1.63 -7.14 3.58
C ARG A 130 2.97 -7.41 2.90
N ASP A 131 3.10 -8.54 2.20
CA ASP A 131 4.35 -8.95 1.54
C ASP A 131 4.80 -7.90 0.50
N LYS A 132 3.85 -7.31 -0.24
CA LYS A 132 4.14 -6.24 -1.20
C LYS A 132 4.58 -4.96 -0.52
N ILE A 133 3.94 -4.58 0.59
CA ILE A 133 4.33 -3.41 1.39
C ILE A 133 5.72 -3.62 2.01
N ASP A 134 6.01 -4.79 2.57
CA ASP A 134 7.33 -5.12 3.11
C ASP A 134 8.40 -5.05 2.02
N SER A 135 8.10 -5.52 0.82
CA SER A 135 8.99 -5.38 -0.34
C SER A 135 9.24 -3.92 -0.72
N ILE A 136 8.25 -3.04 -0.59
CA ILE A 136 8.39 -1.61 -0.86
C ILE A 136 9.21 -0.92 0.25
N PHE A 137 8.93 -1.22 1.52
CA PHE A 137 9.69 -0.68 2.64
C PHE A 137 11.18 -1.03 2.57
N LYS A 138 11.53 -2.22 2.07
CA LYS A 138 12.94 -2.59 1.78
C LYS A 138 13.60 -1.79 0.65
N GLN A 139 12.82 -1.12 -0.20
CA GLN A 139 13.32 -0.36 -1.36
C GLN A 139 13.37 1.15 -1.13
N ILE A 140 12.79 1.66 -0.04
CA ILE A 140 12.70 3.10 0.24
C ILE A 140 13.31 3.41 1.60
N TRP A 141 13.80 4.63 1.74
CA TRP A 141 14.24 5.13 3.03
C TRP A 141 13.04 5.70 3.80
N ILE A 142 12.84 5.26 5.05
CA ILE A 142 11.69 5.65 5.88
C ILE A 142 12.13 6.74 6.85
N ASN A 143 11.70 7.98 6.59
CA ASN A 143 11.92 9.15 7.43
C ASN A 143 10.69 9.51 8.29
N ASN A 144 9.52 8.96 7.96
CA ASN A 144 8.27 9.22 8.67
C ASN A 144 7.55 7.90 9.02
N PRO A 145 8.00 7.20 10.07
CA PRO A 145 7.40 5.92 10.47
C PRO A 145 6.04 6.14 11.16
N VAL A 146 5.11 5.21 10.93
CA VAL A 146 3.84 5.17 11.65
C VAL A 146 4.03 4.54 13.03
N THR A 147 3.46 5.16 14.07
CA THR A 147 3.59 4.71 15.47
C THR A 147 2.23 4.42 16.10
N LEU A 148 2.21 3.61 17.16
CA LEU A 148 0.99 3.18 17.87
C LEU A 148 0.40 4.24 18.83
N ALA A 149 0.93 5.46 18.84
CA ALA A 149 0.72 6.43 19.93
C ALA A 149 -0.74 6.91 20.11
N LYS A 150 -1.62 6.74 19.11
CA LYS A 150 -2.99 7.30 19.14
C LYS A 150 -4.11 6.29 18.86
N VAL A 151 -3.82 4.99 18.96
CA VAL A 151 -4.80 3.95 18.62
C VAL A 151 -5.78 3.71 19.76
N ASN A 152 -7.01 4.24 19.63
CA ASN A 152 -8.11 3.98 20.57
C ASN A 152 -9.14 3.02 19.97
N THR A 153 -8.73 1.79 19.72
CA THR A 153 -9.60 0.73 19.22
C THR A 153 -10.13 -0.11 20.37
N LYS A 154 -11.24 0.31 20.99
CA LYS A 154 -11.90 -0.46 22.05
C LYS A 154 -12.60 -1.68 21.45
N CYS A 155 -11.98 -2.85 21.55
CA CYS A 155 -12.69 -4.11 21.35
C CYS A 155 -13.69 -4.30 22.50
N ARG A 156 -14.95 -4.65 22.18
CA ARG A 156 -16.00 -4.88 23.19
C ARG A 156 -15.86 -6.24 23.87
N GLU A 157 -15.10 -7.17 23.28
CA GLU A 157 -14.89 -8.51 23.81
C GLU A 157 -13.66 -8.58 24.72
N ARG A 158 -13.91 -8.64 26.03
CA ARG A 158 -12.87 -8.58 27.08
C ARG A 158 -11.83 -9.71 27.01
N ASN A 159 -12.17 -10.84 26.38
CA ASN A 159 -11.29 -12.01 26.32
C ASN A 159 -10.25 -11.97 25.18
N HIS A 160 -10.42 -11.09 24.19
CA HIS A 160 -9.48 -11.01 23.06
C HIS A 160 -8.14 -10.39 23.44
N ALA A 161 -8.13 -9.36 24.29
CA ALA A 161 -6.89 -8.73 24.76
C ALA A 161 -5.97 -9.73 25.50
N ILE A 162 -6.54 -10.54 26.40
CA ILE A 162 -5.80 -11.52 27.21
C ILE A 162 -5.25 -12.68 26.34
N ARG A 163 -6.01 -13.13 25.34
CA ARG A 163 -5.54 -14.19 24.41
C ARG A 163 -4.40 -13.69 23.52
N PHE A 164 -4.40 -12.40 23.17
CA PHE A 164 -3.39 -11.77 22.33
C PHE A 164 -2.01 -11.75 22.99
N GLU A 165 -1.94 -11.37 24.27
CA GLU A 165 -0.68 -11.31 25.03
C GLU A 165 -0.04 -12.69 25.24
N ARG A 166 -0.85 -13.74 25.40
CA ARG A 166 -0.37 -15.11 25.70
C ARG A 166 0.19 -15.87 24.50
N ARG A 167 -0.30 -15.62 23.29
CA ARG A 167 0.04 -16.42 22.08
C ARG A 167 1.20 -15.86 21.25
N GLY A 168 1.74 -14.70 21.64
CA GLY A 168 2.82 -14.05 20.90
C GLY A 168 2.37 -13.50 19.54
N TRP A 169 3.29 -12.82 18.85
CA TRP A 169 3.02 -12.14 17.58
C TRP A 169 3.08 -13.08 16.36
N SER A 170 2.79 -14.39 16.50
CA SER A 170 2.68 -15.27 15.33
C SER A 170 1.42 -14.85 14.57
N LEU A 171 1.52 -14.58 13.26
CA LEU A 171 0.45 -13.95 12.47
C LEU A 171 -0.51 -14.95 11.81
N ASP A 172 -0.13 -16.22 11.78
CA ASP A 172 -0.67 -17.20 10.82
C ASP A 172 -1.67 -18.20 11.42
N ASP A 173 -1.82 -18.29 12.74
CA ASP A 173 -2.46 -19.46 13.37
C ASP A 173 -3.84 -19.26 14.03
N HIS A 174 -4.56 -18.15 13.86
CA HIS A 174 -5.72 -17.87 14.74
C HIS A 174 -6.99 -17.39 14.03
N GLU A 175 -7.89 -18.34 13.70
CA GLU A 175 -9.26 -18.11 13.21
C GLU A 175 -10.12 -17.28 14.19
N GLU A 176 -9.91 -17.44 15.51
CA GLU A 176 -10.69 -16.72 16.53
C GLU A 176 -10.41 -15.21 16.56
N ILE A 177 -9.16 -14.77 16.37
CA ILE A 177 -8.82 -13.33 16.33
C ILE A 177 -9.30 -12.69 15.02
N ALA A 178 -9.38 -13.48 13.95
CA ALA A 178 -9.96 -13.06 12.68
C ALA A 178 -11.48 -12.83 12.74
N SER A 179 -12.16 -13.32 13.80
CA SER A 179 -13.59 -13.08 14.00
C SER A 179 -13.94 -11.65 14.45
N CYS A 180 -12.96 -10.89 14.94
CA CYS A 180 -13.15 -9.50 15.35
C CYS A 180 -12.28 -8.56 14.49
N ASP A 181 -12.93 -7.83 13.57
CA ASP A 181 -12.28 -6.87 12.68
C ASP A 181 -11.35 -5.88 13.41
N VAL A 182 -11.80 -5.37 14.57
CA VAL A 182 -11.04 -4.41 15.37
C VAL A 182 -9.71 -4.99 15.85
N CYS A 183 -9.74 -6.23 16.37
CA CYS A 183 -8.54 -6.91 16.85
C CYS A 183 -7.63 -7.34 15.70
N LEU A 184 -8.21 -7.79 14.58
CA LEU A 184 -7.47 -8.12 13.37
C LEU A 184 -6.68 -6.91 12.86
N TRP A 185 -7.34 -5.76 12.67
CA TRP A 185 -6.67 -4.57 12.14
C TRP A 185 -5.71 -3.92 13.12
N TYR A 186 -5.98 -4.00 14.43
CA TYR A 186 -5.01 -3.59 15.45
C TYR A 186 -3.73 -4.43 15.38
N ARG A 187 -3.86 -5.76 15.27
CA ARG A 187 -2.71 -6.66 15.11
C ARG A 187 -1.92 -6.36 13.84
N GLU A 188 -2.62 -6.17 12.72
CA GLU A 188 -1.99 -5.76 11.46
C GLU A 188 -1.28 -4.41 11.56
N LEU A 189 -1.87 -3.44 12.28
CA LEU A 189 -1.24 -2.16 12.52
C LEU A 189 0.06 -2.31 13.31
N VAL A 190 0.09 -3.15 14.34
CA VAL A 190 1.34 -3.40 15.07
C VAL A 190 2.39 -4.06 14.18
N TYR A 191 1.99 -5.02 13.33
CA TYR A 191 2.91 -5.59 12.34
C TYR A 191 3.45 -4.50 11.40
N PHE A 192 2.56 -3.69 10.84
CA PHE A 192 2.90 -2.59 9.94
C PHE A 192 3.86 -1.58 10.59
N CYS A 193 3.65 -1.24 11.87
CA CYS A 193 4.60 -0.44 12.65
C CYS A 193 5.97 -1.10 12.76
N LYS A 194 6.02 -2.42 13.03
CA LYS A 194 7.28 -3.16 13.15
C LYS A 194 8.03 -3.29 11.84
N SER A 195 7.34 -3.48 10.71
CA SER A 195 7.97 -3.63 9.39
C SER A 195 8.75 -2.38 8.96
N MET A 196 8.42 -1.20 9.50
CA MET A 196 9.15 0.04 9.23
C MET A 196 10.37 0.25 10.16
N ASN A 197 10.45 -0.49 11.27
CA ASN A 197 11.53 -0.38 12.26
C ASN A 197 12.68 -1.38 12.02
N VAL A 198 12.58 -2.24 11.00
CA VAL A 198 13.70 -3.11 10.59
C VAL A 198 14.67 -2.27 9.77
N ILE A 199 15.54 -1.58 10.47
CA ILE A 199 16.76 -1.00 9.93
C ILE A 199 17.57 -2.16 9.33
N VAL A 200 17.86 -2.10 8.02
CA VAL A 200 18.93 -2.90 7.40
C VAL A 200 20.21 -2.08 7.46
#